data_AF-A0A374W7R6-F1
#
_entry.id   AF-A0A374W7R6-F1
#
_cell.length_a   1.000
_cell.length_b   1.000
_cell.length_c   1.000
_cell.angle_alpha   90.00
_cell.angle_beta   90.00
_cell.angle_gamma   90.00
#
_symmetry.space_group_name_H-M   'P 1'
#
loop_
_entity.id
_entity.type
_entity.pdbx_description
1 polymer ?
#
loop_
_entity_poly.entity_id
_entity_poly.type
_entity_poly.pdbx_seq_one_letter_code
_entity_poly.pdbx_strand_id
1 'polypeptide(L)'
;MNKENGLVIKESESSLDIQTVDLNSGNIPSLKDAQELPIDLCGNYWTPEMPGEYKKVIFLEIKPQKVLSAQGNGELIDLDCAIFAEQNENGDLVTLMNGSRRLVGILEPYIANGTIRHGTLLKITFMGKRKNKTNSYSSDNWSIKPIRINLPVAG
;
A
#
# COMPACT_ATOMS: atom_id res chain seq x y z
N MET A 1 -14.64 -10.52 29.37
CA MET A 1 -13.90 -9.29 29.73
C MET A 1 -13.31 -8.76 28.44
N ASN A 2 -13.98 -7.79 27.83
CA ASN A 2 -13.69 -7.31 26.48
C ASN A 2 -12.42 -6.46 26.52
N LYS A 3 -11.37 -6.88 25.81
CA LYS A 3 -10.21 -6.04 25.54
C LYS A 3 -10.59 -5.11 24.39
N GLU A 4 -10.98 -3.89 24.73
CA GLU A 4 -11.05 -2.81 23.76
C GLU A 4 -9.61 -2.44 23.36
N ASN A 5 -9.17 -2.92 22.20
CA ASN A 5 -7.94 -2.45 21.58
C ASN A 5 -8.19 -1.02 21.09
N GLY A 6 -7.88 -0.03 21.94
CA GLY A 6 -7.85 1.37 21.53
C GLY A 6 -6.92 1.55 20.33
N LEU A 7 -7.47 2.03 19.22
CA LEU A 7 -6.70 2.38 18.02
C LEU A 7 -5.86 3.63 18.33
N VAL A 8 -4.56 3.44 18.56
CA VAL A 8 -3.61 4.54 18.76
C VAL A 8 -2.98 4.91 17.42
N ILE A 9 -3.26 6.12 16.93
CA ILE A 9 -2.53 6.71 15.80
C ILE A 9 -1.20 7.24 16.35
N LYS A 10 -0.08 6.55 16.09
CA LYS A 10 1.27 7.03 16.45
C LYS A 10 1.77 8.03 15.40
N GLU A 11 2.39 9.13 15.85
CA GLU A 11 2.94 10.19 14.98
C GLU A 11 4.41 9.97 14.52
N SER A 12 5.02 8.81 14.79
CA SER A 12 6.43 8.52 14.50
C SER A 12 6.64 7.31 13.57
N GLU A 13 7.78 7.29 12.87
CA GLU A 13 8.14 6.45 11.71
C GLU A 13 7.45 5.08 11.59
N SER A 14 6.65 5.01 10.54
CA SER A 14 6.00 3.84 9.94
C SER A 14 6.92 2.71 9.46
N SER A 15 7.56 1.92 10.32
CA SER A 15 8.18 0.66 9.87
C SER A 15 7.50 -0.56 10.51
N LEU A 16 7.24 -1.60 9.73
CA LEU A 16 6.80 -2.90 10.25
C LEU A 16 7.94 -3.50 11.08
N ASP A 17 7.71 -3.73 12.37
CA ASP A 17 8.69 -4.33 13.28
C ASP A 17 8.69 -5.86 13.09
N ILE A 18 9.44 -6.33 12.09
CA ILE A 18 9.57 -7.76 11.76
C ILE A 18 10.80 -8.32 12.47
N GLN A 19 10.57 -9.31 13.34
CA GLN A 19 11.66 -10.00 14.05
C GLN A 19 12.47 -10.88 13.09
N THR A 20 13.79 -10.83 13.21
CA THR A 20 14.73 -11.68 12.46
C THR A 20 15.54 -12.55 13.41
N VAL A 21 15.86 -13.79 13.00
CA VAL A 21 16.67 -14.74 13.78
C VAL A 21 17.96 -15.06 13.05
N ASP A 22 19.07 -15.13 13.78
CA ASP A 22 20.36 -15.61 13.24
C ASP A 22 20.36 -17.14 13.10
N LEU A 23 20.34 -17.61 11.85
CA LEU A 23 20.32 -19.03 11.50
C LEU A 23 21.65 -19.75 11.76
N ASN A 24 22.76 -19.02 11.92
CA ASN A 24 24.08 -19.62 12.16
C ASN A 24 24.32 -19.95 13.64
N SER A 25 23.48 -19.43 14.54
CA SER A 25 23.65 -19.57 15.99
C SER A 25 23.31 -20.97 16.53
N GLY A 26 22.70 -21.85 15.72
CA GLY A 26 22.24 -23.19 16.11
C GLY A 26 21.03 -23.21 17.07
N ASN A 27 20.63 -22.05 17.61
CA ASN A 27 19.51 -21.88 18.53
C ASN A 27 18.32 -21.22 17.81
N ILE A 28 17.59 -22.02 17.04
CA ILE A 28 16.37 -21.58 16.35
C ILE A 28 15.19 -21.63 17.34
N PRO A 29 14.49 -20.51 17.61
CA PRO A 29 13.36 -20.49 18.52
C PRO A 29 12.18 -21.30 17.96
N SER A 30 11.40 -21.91 18.85
CA SER A 30 10.16 -22.62 18.49
C SER A 30 9.10 -21.63 18.02
N LEU A 31 8.43 -21.94 16.91
CA LEU A 31 7.35 -21.12 16.34
C LEU A 31 5.93 -21.53 16.82
N LYS A 32 5.80 -22.50 17.73
CA LYS A 32 4.50 -23.07 18.14
C LYS A 32 3.50 -22.06 18.71
N ASP A 33 4.00 -21.07 19.44
CA ASP A 33 3.20 -20.00 20.06
C ASP A 33 3.43 -18.65 19.38
N ALA A 34 4.05 -18.65 18.19
CA ALA A 34 4.27 -17.43 17.43
C ALA A 34 2.92 -16.86 17.00
N GLN A 35 2.80 -15.53 17.13
CA GLN A 35 1.61 -14.81 16.68
C GLN A 35 1.87 -14.27 15.27
N GLU A 36 0.89 -14.48 14.40
CA GLU A 36 0.86 -13.82 13.11
C GLU A 36 0.66 -12.32 13.32
N LEU A 37 1.52 -11.52 12.69
CA LEU A 37 1.22 -10.09 12.57
C LEU A 37 0.01 -9.95 11.65
N PRO A 38 -0.89 -8.98 11.90
CA PRO A 38 -2.07 -8.75 11.07
C PRO A 38 -1.67 -8.02 9.76
N ILE A 39 -0.60 -8.48 9.11
CA ILE A 39 -0.11 -7.97 7.84
C ILE A 39 0.29 -9.11 6.90
N ASP A 40 -0.36 -9.15 5.74
CA ASP A 40 0.07 -10.01 4.64
C ASP A 40 1.16 -9.33 3.80
N LEU A 41 2.33 -9.97 3.73
CA LEU A 41 3.47 -9.53 2.92
C LEU A 41 3.32 -9.88 1.43
N CYS A 42 2.32 -10.69 1.06
CA CYS A 42 1.96 -10.94 -0.33
C CYS A 42 1.31 -9.68 -0.92
N GLY A 43 2.13 -8.80 -1.48
CA GLY A 43 1.67 -7.60 -2.14
C GLY A 43 0.82 -7.94 -3.37
N ASN A 44 -0.50 -7.83 -3.23
CA ASN A 44 -1.41 -8.02 -4.36
C ASN A 44 -1.23 -6.87 -5.35
N TYR A 45 -0.95 -7.20 -6.62
CA TYR A 45 -0.86 -6.19 -7.66
C TYR A 45 -2.27 -5.72 -8.01
N TRP A 46 -2.63 -4.50 -7.59
CA TRP A 46 -3.95 -3.95 -7.83
C TRP A 46 -4.05 -3.37 -9.23
N THR A 47 -4.82 -4.01 -10.11
CA THR A 47 -5.10 -3.57 -11.48
C THR A 47 -6.60 -3.29 -11.63
N PRO A 48 -7.10 -2.09 -11.30
CA PRO A 48 -8.52 -1.79 -11.49
C PRO A 48 -8.86 -1.75 -12.99
N GLU A 49 -10.01 -2.30 -13.36
CA GLU A 49 -10.42 -2.44 -14.77
C GLU A 49 -11.54 -1.46 -15.14
N MET A 50 -12.47 -1.21 -14.22
CA MET A 50 -13.67 -0.41 -14.42
C MET A 50 -13.55 0.99 -13.80
N PRO A 51 -13.92 2.05 -14.53
CA PRO A 51 -14.04 3.38 -13.96
C PRO A 51 -14.99 3.40 -12.76
N GLY A 52 -14.54 3.97 -11.64
CA GLY A 52 -15.28 4.01 -10.38
C GLY A 52 -14.77 3.03 -9.33
N GLU A 53 -13.98 2.02 -9.72
CA GLU A 53 -13.31 1.14 -8.76
C GLU A 53 -12.42 1.95 -7.82
N TYR A 54 -12.50 1.66 -6.53
CA TYR A 54 -11.73 2.37 -5.52
C TYR A 54 -11.29 1.47 -4.38
N LYS A 55 -10.19 1.87 -3.74
CA LYS A 55 -9.76 1.32 -2.46
C LYS A 55 -9.59 2.44 -1.44
N LYS A 56 -9.90 2.15 -0.18
CA LYS A 56 -9.50 2.97 0.96
C LYS A 56 -8.27 2.32 1.54
N VAL A 57 -7.18 3.07 1.58
CA VAL A 57 -5.86 2.52 1.84
C VAL A 57 -5.05 3.41 2.75
N ILE A 58 -4.05 2.83 3.37
CA ILE A 58 -2.99 3.48 4.12
C ILE A 58 -1.78 3.55 3.20
N PHE A 59 -1.29 4.74 2.87
CA PHE A 59 -0.06 4.90 2.10
C PHE A 59 1.14 4.44 2.94
N LEU A 60 1.96 3.55 2.38
CA LEU A 60 3.19 3.08 3.04
C LEU A 60 4.40 3.80 2.45
N GLU A 61 4.70 3.54 1.18
CA GLU A 61 5.90 4.06 0.51
C GLU A 61 5.75 3.98 -1.01
N ILE A 62 6.68 4.63 -1.72
CA ILE A 62 6.99 4.35 -3.13
C ILE A 62 8.39 3.74 -3.14
N LYS A 63 8.52 2.55 -3.72
CA LYS A 63 9.84 1.94 -3.93
C LYS A 63 9.90 1.16 -5.24
N PRO A 64 11.11 0.98 -5.81
CA PRO A 64 11.31 0.12 -6.96
C PRO A 64 10.90 -1.32 -6.64
N GLN A 65 10.13 -1.94 -7.53
CA GLN A 65 9.76 -3.35 -7.47
C GLN A 65 10.10 -3.99 -8.81
N LYS A 66 10.57 -5.24 -8.76
CA LYS A 66 10.72 -6.07 -9.97
C LYS A 66 9.37 -6.63 -10.34
N VAL A 67 8.83 -6.17 -11.46
CA VAL A 67 7.52 -6.59 -11.97
C VAL A 67 7.66 -7.18 -13.36
N LEU A 68 6.72 -8.06 -13.74
CA LEU A 68 6.67 -8.57 -15.11
C LEU A 68 6.38 -7.44 -16.09
N SER A 69 7.14 -7.39 -17.18
CA SER A 69 6.95 -6.44 -18.26
C SER A 69 5.55 -6.59 -18.86
N ALA A 70 4.86 -5.46 -19.01
CA ALA A 70 3.58 -5.40 -19.70
C ALA A 70 3.67 -5.78 -21.20
N GLN A 71 4.88 -5.95 -21.74
CA GLN A 71 5.12 -6.41 -23.11
C GLN A 71 4.94 -7.93 -23.28
N GLY A 72 4.76 -8.68 -22.18
CA GLY A 72 4.46 -10.11 -22.24
C GLY A 72 5.63 -11.01 -22.63
N ASN A 73 6.85 -10.48 -22.63
CA ASN A 73 8.08 -11.22 -22.95
C ASN A 73 8.65 -11.99 -21.74
N GLY A 74 8.01 -11.92 -20.57
CA GLY A 74 8.48 -12.56 -19.34
C GLY A 74 9.65 -11.86 -18.66
N GLU A 75 10.12 -10.74 -19.19
CA GLU A 75 11.19 -9.96 -18.57
C GLU A 75 10.70 -9.27 -17.31
N LEU A 76 11.57 -9.23 -16.28
CA LEU A 76 11.36 -8.42 -15.10
C LEU A 76 11.93 -7.03 -15.35
N ILE A 77 11.12 -6.00 -15.09
CA ILE A 77 11.53 -4.59 -15.14
C ILE A 77 11.48 -4.01 -13.74
N ASP A 78 12.41 -3.09 -13.45
CA ASP A 78 12.31 -2.26 -12.26
C ASP A 78 11.30 -1.14 -12.51
N LEU A 79 10.27 -1.08 -11.67
CA LEU A 79 9.22 -0.10 -11.73
C LEU A 79 8.94 0.44 -10.34
N ASP A 80 8.88 1.77 -10.21
CA ASP A 80 8.41 2.38 -8.97
C ASP A 80 6.94 2.03 -8.77
N CYS A 81 6.65 1.42 -7.63
CA CYS A 81 5.31 1.03 -7.24
C CYS A 81 4.90 1.82 -6.00
N ALA A 82 3.69 2.37 -6.03
CA ALA A 82 3.06 2.88 -4.82
C ALA A 82 2.52 1.69 -4.02
N ILE A 83 2.94 1.59 -2.76
CA ILE A 83 2.60 0.50 -1.86
C ILE A 83 1.65 1.02 -0.80
N PHE A 84 0.60 0.25 -0.57
CA PHE A 84 -0.44 0.57 0.38
C PHE A 84 -0.77 -0.65 1.24
N ALA A 85 -1.39 -0.39 2.39
CA ALA A 85 -2.14 -1.39 3.12
C ALA A 85 -3.64 -1.10 3.01
N GLU A 86 -4.45 -2.12 2.82
CA GLU A 86 -5.90 -2.04 3.01
C GLU A 86 -6.34 -3.01 4.10
N GLN A 87 -7.44 -2.71 4.78
CA GLN A 87 -8.03 -3.63 5.72
C GLN A 87 -8.98 -4.58 4.98
N ASN A 88 -8.79 -5.89 5.14
CA ASN A 88 -9.69 -6.90 4.60
C ASN A 88 -10.96 -7.02 5.45
N GLU A 89 -11.88 -7.91 5.06
CA GLU A 89 -13.16 -8.13 5.77
C GLU A 89 -12.99 -8.66 7.20
N ASN A 90 -11.88 -9.34 7.49
CA ASN A 90 -11.56 -9.88 8.81
C ASN A 90 -10.92 -8.84 9.73
N GLY A 91 -10.55 -7.67 9.21
CA GLY A 91 -9.87 -6.63 9.96
C GLY A 91 -8.34 -6.67 9.88
N ASP A 92 -7.76 -7.62 9.13
CA ASP A 92 -6.32 -7.72 8.92
C ASP A 92 -5.88 -6.73 7.84
N LEU A 93 -4.64 -6.22 7.95
CA LEU A 93 -4.05 -5.43 6.89
C LEU A 93 -3.47 -6.36 5.82
N VAL A 94 -3.77 -6.08 4.57
CA VAL A 94 -3.13 -6.73 3.43
C VAL A 94 -2.40 -5.68 2.61
N THR A 95 -1.19 -6.02 2.17
CA THR A 95 -0.42 -5.11 1.32
C THR A 95 -0.89 -5.22 -0.12
N LEU A 96 -0.94 -4.08 -0.80
CA LEU A 96 -1.22 -4.02 -2.22
C LEU A 96 -0.31 -2.98 -2.87
N MET A 97 0.02 -3.22 -4.14
CA MET A 97 0.89 -2.34 -4.90
C MET A 97 0.27 -1.96 -6.23
N ASN A 98 0.62 -0.79 -6.74
CA ASN A 98 0.24 -0.36 -8.08
C ASN A 98 1.41 0.37 -8.74
N GLY A 99 1.85 -0.15 -9.89
CA GLY A 99 2.95 0.40 -10.70
C GLY A 99 2.51 1.42 -11.76
N SER A 100 1.30 1.98 -11.69
CA SER A 100 0.87 2.99 -12.64
C SER A 100 1.76 4.23 -12.50
N ARG A 101 2.62 4.49 -13.50
CA ARG A 101 3.51 5.68 -13.54
C ARG A 101 2.76 6.98 -13.29
N ARG A 102 1.47 7.03 -13.67
CA ARG A 102 0.63 8.20 -13.46
C ARG A 102 0.14 8.32 -12.02
N LEU A 103 -0.17 7.20 -11.35
CA LEU A 103 -0.49 7.22 -9.92
C LEU A 103 0.74 7.64 -9.11
N VAL A 104 1.88 7.01 -9.36
CA VAL A 104 3.18 7.33 -8.74
C VAL A 104 3.51 8.80 -8.93
N GLY A 105 3.51 9.29 -10.18
CA GLY A 105 3.82 10.69 -10.47
C GLY A 105 2.81 11.71 -9.93
N ILE A 106 1.57 11.31 -9.59
CA ILE A 106 0.63 12.17 -8.86
C ILE A 106 1.02 12.24 -7.38
N LEU A 107 1.47 11.14 -6.77
CA LEU A 107 1.80 11.06 -5.34
C LEU A 107 3.14 11.73 -5.00
N GLU A 108 4.15 11.56 -5.86
CA GLU A 108 5.53 12.04 -5.64
C GLU A 108 5.63 13.51 -5.18
N PRO A 109 4.96 14.51 -5.80
CA PRO A 109 5.06 15.90 -5.36
C PRO A 109 4.50 16.13 -3.95
N TYR A 110 3.44 15.41 -3.57
CA TYR A 110 2.84 15.49 -2.24
C TYR A 110 3.65 14.74 -1.19
N ILE A 111 4.41 13.74 -1.60
CA ILE A 111 5.38 13.08 -0.72
C ILE A 111 6.57 14.02 -0.48
N ALA A 112 7.12 14.59 -1.55
CA ALA A 112 8.26 15.51 -1.46
C ALA A 112 7.97 16.76 -0.61
N ASN A 113 6.73 17.24 -0.58
CA ASN A 113 6.33 18.37 0.25
C ASN A 113 5.77 17.99 1.64
N GLY A 114 5.76 16.68 1.98
CA GLY A 114 5.33 16.17 3.27
C GLY A 114 3.81 16.09 3.50
N THR A 115 2.99 16.44 2.50
CA THR A 115 1.51 16.31 2.59
C THR A 115 1.08 14.84 2.68
N ILE A 116 1.73 13.96 1.92
CA ILE A 116 1.56 12.51 2.00
C ILE A 116 2.82 11.92 2.62
N ARG A 117 2.66 11.22 3.73
CA ARG A 117 3.71 10.46 4.40
C ARG A 117 3.22 9.05 4.71
N HIS A 118 4.13 8.15 5.06
CA HIS A 118 3.76 6.84 5.57
C HIS A 118 2.63 6.96 6.62
N GLY A 119 1.59 6.15 6.50
CA GLY A 119 0.40 6.18 7.35
C GLY A 119 -0.73 7.08 6.86
N THR A 120 -0.52 7.84 5.77
CA THR A 120 -1.58 8.72 5.25
C THR A 120 -2.76 7.91 4.72
N LEU A 121 -3.95 8.20 5.24
CA LEU A 121 -5.18 7.54 4.82
C LEU A 121 -5.72 8.18 3.53
N LEU A 122 -5.90 7.35 2.49
CA LEU A 122 -6.34 7.78 1.16
C LEU A 122 -7.53 6.96 0.68
N LYS A 123 -8.44 7.60 -0.06
CA LYS A 123 -9.33 6.94 -1.01
C LYS A 123 -8.77 7.17 -2.41
N ILE A 124 -8.40 6.09 -3.09
CA ILE A 124 -7.89 6.11 -4.46
C ILE A 124 -8.94 5.50 -5.37
N THR A 125 -9.38 6.24 -6.38
CA THR A 125 -10.40 5.82 -7.34
C THR A 125 -9.82 5.84 -8.75
N PHE A 126 -9.96 4.73 -9.47
CA PHE A 126 -9.67 4.65 -10.89
C PHE A 126 -10.80 5.34 -11.67
N MET A 127 -10.46 6.37 -12.43
CA MET A 127 -11.42 7.18 -13.17
C MET A 127 -11.50 6.77 -14.65
N GLY A 128 -11.01 5.58 -14.98
CA GLY A 128 -10.85 5.11 -16.35
C GLY A 128 -9.56 5.60 -17.01
N LYS A 129 -9.39 5.25 -18.28
CA LYS A 129 -8.27 5.72 -19.08
C LYS A 129 -8.63 7.02 -19.79
N ARG A 130 -7.72 7.99 -19.77
CA ARG A 130 -7.84 9.24 -20.52
C ARG A 130 -6.87 9.23 -21.69
N LYS A 131 -7.36 9.48 -22.90
CA LYS A 131 -6.52 9.62 -24.09
C LYS A 131 -5.55 10.79 -23.90
N ASN A 132 -4.27 10.56 -24.18
CA ASN A 132 -3.26 11.59 -24.10
C ASN A 132 -3.46 12.63 -25.22
N LYS A 133 -3.18 13.90 -24.93
CA LYS A 133 -3.25 14.96 -25.96
C LYS A 133 -2.12 14.86 -26.99
N THR A 134 -1.01 14.23 -26.62
CA THR A 134 0.26 14.25 -27.35
C THR A 134 0.55 12.98 -28.14
N ASN A 135 -0.22 11.90 -27.96
CA ASN A 135 -0.06 10.66 -28.69
C ASN A 135 -1.36 9.83 -28.72
N SER A 136 -1.33 8.68 -29.40
CA SER A 136 -2.46 7.75 -29.50
C SER A 136 -2.67 6.90 -28.23
N TYR A 137 -1.77 6.98 -27.24
CA TYR A 137 -1.88 6.19 -26.02
C TYR A 137 -2.90 6.81 -25.05
N SER A 138 -3.47 5.96 -24.19
CA SER A 138 -4.29 6.39 -23.06
C SER A 138 -3.57 6.07 -21.76
N SER A 139 -3.74 6.93 -20.77
CA SER A 139 -3.14 6.75 -19.45
C SER A 139 -4.22 6.67 -18.38
N ASP A 140 -3.95 5.92 -17.32
CA ASP A 140 -4.86 5.79 -16.20
C ASP A 140 -5.13 7.15 -15.57
N ASN A 141 -6.39 7.46 -15.37
CA ASN A 141 -6.82 8.67 -14.69
C ASN A 141 -7.22 8.30 -13.26
N TRP A 142 -6.79 9.10 -12.29
CA TRP A 142 -6.94 8.79 -10.88
C TRP A 142 -7.60 9.95 -10.14
N SER A 143 -8.40 9.62 -9.14
CA SER A 143 -8.88 10.56 -8.12
C SER A 143 -8.36 10.09 -6.77
N ILE A 144 -7.56 10.92 -6.11
CA ILE A 144 -6.91 10.61 -4.84
C ILE A 144 -7.40 11.62 -3.82
N LYS A 145 -8.01 11.14 -2.73
CA LYS A 145 -8.58 12.00 -1.69
C LYS A 145 -8.08 11.53 -0.32
N PRO A 146 -7.44 12.40 0.49
CA PRO A 146 -7.21 12.11 1.89
C PRO A 146 -8.52 11.85 2.62
N ILE A 147 -8.53 10.87 3.53
CA ILE A 147 -9.69 10.55 4.37
C ILE A 147 -9.32 10.68 5.84
N ARG A 148 -10.33 10.91 6.69
CA ARG A 148 -10.17 11.00 8.14
C ARG A 148 -11.10 9.99 8.80
N ILE A 149 -10.62 9.35 9.85
CA ILE A 149 -11.42 8.49 10.73
C ILE A 149 -11.72 9.30 11.98
N ASN A 150 -12.99 9.45 12.32
CA ASN A 150 -13.38 9.98 13.61
C ASN A 150 -13.27 8.85 14.63
N LEU A 151 -12.18 8.83 15.40
CA LEU A 151 -12.07 7.91 16.52
C LEU A 151 -12.89 8.46 17.69
N PRO A 152 -13.64 7.61 18.43
CA PRO A 152 -14.21 8.02 19.70
C PRO A 152 -13.07 8.42 20.63
N VAL A 153 -13.20 9.58 21.27
CA VAL A 153 -12.24 10.03 22.28
C VAL A 153 -12.27 8.97 23.40
N ALA A 154 -11.14 8.31 23.63
CA ALA A 154 -11.00 7.44 24.79
C ALA A 154 -11.28 8.28 26.04
N GLY A 155 -12.37 7.95 26.73
CA GLY A 155 -12.76 8.55 28.00
C GLY A 155 -11.90 8.04 29.15
#